data_AF-A0A5E5QRS5-F1
#
_entry.id   AF-A0A5E5QRS5-F1
#
_cell.length_a   1.000
_cell.length_b   1.000
_cell.length_c   1.000
_cell.angle_alpha   90.00
_cell.angle_beta   90.00
_cell.angle_gamma   90.00
#
_symmetry.space_group_name_H-M   'P 1'
#
loop_
_entity.id
_entity.type
_entity.pdbx_description
1 polymer ?
#
loop_
_entity_poly.entity_id
_entity_poly.type
_entity_poly.pdbx_seq_one_letter_code
_entity_poly.pdbx_strand_id
1 'polypeptide(L)'
;KRNPYYQYFCGYSNYMPGMPCNATELVHFRKRIGVEGFNLIFKMSVALHGKQAQESSVLIDTTVQEKNITYPTDAKLAIKIINRLNKLAKRHGIKQRRTYVKEVKNCRLSIRHFRHVKKRAKAKKALTRLRTIANKLIRELQRKLPTHSLFETYQKDFLFYQQVLAQQPKDKNKIYSLHEPDVYVIAKGKDHKQYEYGNKVSIVSTKDTNIIVGVASHDKNIHDSKTLTVAISHANSNRNKPIKQAVCDRGYVGANIILPKKALKRDNRYQRDKKRKLCKRRAAIEPIIGHL
;
A
#
# COMPACT_ATOMS: atom_id res chain seq x y z
N LYS A 1 -29.14 -5.61 -6.10
CA LYS A 1 -28.56 -4.51 -5.28
C LYS A 1 -29.13 -3.20 -5.79
N ARG A 2 -30.18 -2.71 -5.12
CA ARG A 2 -30.89 -1.47 -5.42
C ARG A 2 -30.39 -0.44 -4.41
N ASN A 3 -29.58 0.53 -4.81
CA ASN A 3 -29.06 1.55 -3.89
C ASN A 3 -29.37 2.94 -4.46
N PRO A 4 -30.52 3.54 -4.10
CA PRO A 4 -30.91 4.88 -4.55
C PRO A 4 -29.86 5.95 -4.22
N TYR A 5 -29.19 5.84 -3.07
CA TYR A 5 -28.12 6.77 -2.68
C TYR A 5 -26.93 6.73 -3.64
N TYR A 6 -26.60 5.54 -4.15
CA TYR A 6 -25.52 5.40 -5.12
C TYR A 6 -25.88 6.03 -6.47
N GLN A 7 -27.13 5.90 -6.89
CA GLN A 7 -27.61 6.54 -8.13
C GLN A 7 -27.67 8.05 -7.99
N TYR A 8 -28.15 8.56 -6.86
CA TYR A 8 -28.12 9.99 -6.55
C TYR A 8 -26.69 10.55 -6.55
N PHE A 9 -25.75 9.83 -5.92
CA PHE A 9 -24.32 10.20 -5.98
C PHE A 9 -23.76 10.24 -7.41
N CYS A 10 -24.21 9.33 -8.28
CA CYS A 10 -23.87 9.33 -9.70
C CYS A 10 -24.63 10.38 -10.53
N GLY A 11 -25.41 11.26 -9.90
CA GLY A 11 -26.10 12.37 -10.57
C GLY A 11 -27.43 11.98 -11.24
N TYR A 12 -28.02 10.84 -10.89
CA TYR A 12 -29.30 10.43 -11.45
C TYR A 12 -30.42 11.24 -10.79
N SER A 13 -31.29 11.85 -11.61
CA SER A 13 -32.46 12.60 -11.14
C SER A 13 -33.61 11.70 -10.70
N ASN A 14 -33.72 10.51 -11.29
CA ASN A 14 -34.78 9.54 -11.00
C ASN A 14 -34.20 8.17 -10.68
N TYR A 15 -34.92 7.40 -9.86
CA TYR A 15 -34.53 6.03 -9.54
C TYR A 15 -34.66 5.14 -10.78
N MET A 16 -33.57 4.48 -11.16
CA MET A 16 -33.55 3.49 -12.22
C MET A 16 -33.36 2.09 -11.64
N PRO A 17 -34.10 1.07 -12.09
CA PRO A 17 -33.91 -0.31 -11.64
C PRO A 17 -32.63 -0.92 -12.24
N GLY A 18 -31.46 -0.55 -11.68
CA GLY A 18 -30.14 -1.00 -12.13
C GLY A 18 -28.99 -0.46 -11.26
N MET A 19 -27.75 -0.91 -11.54
CA MET A 19 -26.56 -0.25 -11.00
C MET A 19 -26.22 0.97 -11.89
N PRO A 20 -25.81 2.11 -11.30
CA PRO A 20 -25.54 3.32 -12.07
C PRO A 20 -24.32 3.22 -12.98
N CYS A 21 -23.38 2.31 -12.67
CA CYS A 21 -22.21 2.01 -13.49
C CYS A 21 -21.74 0.58 -13.25
N ASN A 22 -20.99 0.03 -14.22
CA ASN A 22 -20.31 -1.25 -14.04
C ASN A 22 -19.18 -1.11 -13.00
N ALA A 23 -19.00 -2.13 -12.16
CA ALA A 23 -17.96 -2.15 -11.12
C ALA A 23 -16.53 -1.95 -11.67
N THR A 24 -16.29 -2.19 -12.96
CA THR A 24 -14.99 -1.99 -13.61
C THR A 24 -14.80 -0.62 -14.26
N GLU A 25 -15.85 0.21 -14.39
CA GLU A 25 -15.76 1.49 -15.10
C GLU A 25 -14.72 2.43 -14.49
N LEU A 26 -14.70 2.59 -13.17
CA LEU A 26 -13.70 3.41 -12.48
C LEU A 26 -12.26 2.89 -12.70
N VAL A 27 -12.09 1.58 -12.85
CA VAL A 27 -10.79 0.96 -13.15
C VAL A 27 -10.35 1.30 -14.58
N HIS A 28 -11.27 1.22 -15.54
CA HIS A 28 -11.00 1.59 -16.93
C HIS A 28 -10.74 3.08 -17.09
N PHE A 29 -11.55 3.92 -16.45
CA PHE A 29 -11.37 5.37 -16.41
C PHE A 29 -9.97 5.71 -15.87
N ARG A 30 -9.58 5.12 -14.74
CA ARG A 30 -8.26 5.36 -14.16
C ARG A 30 -7.12 4.95 -15.06
N LYS A 31 -7.23 3.80 -15.73
CA LYS A 31 -6.22 3.35 -16.68
C LYS A 31 -6.13 4.26 -17.91
N ARG A 32 -7.26 4.80 -18.36
CA ARG A 32 -7.33 5.69 -19.53
C ARG A 32 -6.67 7.04 -19.27
N ILE A 33 -6.97 7.70 -18.14
CA ILE A 33 -6.43 9.02 -17.83
C ILE A 33 -4.99 8.99 -17.28
N GLY A 34 -4.58 7.83 -16.75
CA GLY A 34 -3.23 7.63 -16.21
C GLY A 34 -2.92 8.54 -15.02
N VAL A 35 -1.64 8.62 -14.68
CA VAL A 35 -1.15 9.43 -13.54
C VAL A 35 -1.30 10.92 -13.85
N GLU A 36 -1.00 11.33 -15.07
CA GLU A 36 -1.07 12.74 -15.50
C GLU A 36 -2.50 13.28 -15.43
N GLY A 37 -3.48 12.54 -15.93
CA GLY A 37 -4.88 12.94 -15.85
C GLY A 37 -5.41 13.00 -14.43
N PHE A 38 -4.99 12.06 -13.56
CA PHE A 38 -5.32 12.14 -12.13
C PHE A 38 -4.72 13.36 -11.45
N ASN A 39 -3.47 13.70 -11.77
CA ASN A 39 -2.82 14.90 -11.24
C ASN A 39 -3.54 16.17 -11.70
N LEU A 40 -4.04 16.21 -12.93
CA LEU A 40 -4.85 17.34 -13.41
C LEU A 40 -6.17 17.48 -12.65
N ILE A 41 -6.91 16.39 -12.46
CA ILE A 41 -8.16 16.38 -11.67
C ILE A 41 -7.87 16.83 -10.23
N PHE A 42 -6.81 16.32 -9.63
CA PHE A 42 -6.40 16.70 -8.27
C PHE A 42 -6.06 18.19 -8.20
N LYS A 43 -5.29 18.72 -9.15
CA LYS A 43 -4.98 20.15 -9.25
C LYS A 43 -6.24 21.00 -9.38
N MET A 44 -7.20 20.60 -10.20
CA MET A 44 -8.49 21.30 -10.32
C MET A 44 -9.25 21.29 -8.99
N SER A 45 -9.30 20.14 -8.30
CA SER A 45 -9.93 20.03 -6.98
C SER A 45 -9.30 20.98 -5.96
N VAL A 46 -7.97 21.11 -5.96
CA VAL A 46 -7.25 22.07 -5.10
C VAL A 46 -7.61 23.52 -5.47
N ALA A 47 -7.70 23.82 -6.78
CA ALA A 47 -8.05 25.16 -7.26
C ALA A 47 -9.47 25.60 -6.86
N LEU A 48 -10.43 24.68 -6.75
CA LEU A 48 -11.81 24.97 -6.31
C LEU A 48 -11.88 25.61 -4.91
N HIS A 49 -10.90 25.35 -4.05
CA HIS A 49 -10.83 25.94 -2.71
C HIS A 49 -10.21 27.35 -2.68
N GLY A 50 -9.79 27.89 -3.83
CA GLY A 50 -9.35 29.28 -3.99
C GLY A 50 -8.26 29.69 -3.00
N LYS A 51 -8.51 30.78 -2.24
CA LYS A 51 -7.54 31.34 -1.27
C LYS A 51 -7.18 30.37 -0.14
N GLN A 52 -8.09 29.48 0.25
CA GLN A 52 -7.90 28.55 1.37
C GLN A 52 -6.81 27.51 1.06
N ALA A 53 -6.71 27.05 -0.20
CA ALA A 53 -5.65 26.15 -0.64
C ALA A 53 -4.25 26.81 -0.72
N GLN A 54 -4.17 28.14 -0.64
CA GLN A 54 -2.95 28.91 -0.89
C GLN A 54 -2.24 29.36 0.41
N GLU A 55 -2.55 28.73 1.54
CA GLU A 55 -1.90 29.01 2.83
C GLU A 55 -0.37 28.81 2.75
N SER A 56 0.41 29.77 3.25
CA SER A 56 1.87 29.70 3.23
C SER A 56 2.46 28.66 4.17
N SER A 57 1.69 28.24 5.18
CA SER A 57 2.06 27.23 6.16
C SER A 57 1.25 25.96 5.91
N VAL A 58 1.91 24.81 5.90
CA VAL A 58 1.28 23.50 5.67
C VAL A 58 1.64 22.50 6.77
N LEU A 59 0.82 21.48 6.93
CA LEU A 59 1.05 20.32 7.77
C LEU A 59 1.46 19.16 6.87
N ILE A 60 2.52 18.46 7.23
CA ILE A 60 3.02 17.31 6.45
C ILE A 60 3.13 16.12 7.37
N ASP A 61 2.57 15.01 6.93
CA ASP A 61 2.71 13.74 7.60
C ASP A 61 2.85 12.59 6.59
N THR A 62 3.47 11.51 7.04
CA THR A 62 3.66 10.29 6.25
C THR A 62 2.81 9.18 6.83
N THR A 63 1.94 8.64 6.00
CA THR A 63 1.11 7.48 6.32
C THR A 63 1.45 6.29 5.43
N VAL A 64 0.83 5.15 5.72
CA VAL A 64 0.86 3.98 4.84
C VAL A 64 -0.49 3.84 4.21
N GLN A 65 -0.54 3.93 2.89
CA GLN A 65 -1.74 3.56 2.15
C GLN A 65 -1.76 2.04 2.02
N GLU A 66 -2.53 1.39 2.90
CA GLU A 66 -2.64 -0.06 2.91
C GLU A 66 -3.22 -0.55 1.60
N LYS A 67 -2.53 -1.49 0.96
CA LYS A 67 -3.10 -2.18 -0.20
C LYS A 67 -4.09 -3.22 0.30
N ASN A 68 -5.10 -3.52 -0.51
CA ASN A 68 -6.06 -4.58 -0.25
C ASN A 68 -5.41 -5.96 -0.40
N ILE A 69 -4.51 -6.30 0.52
CA ILE A 69 -3.82 -7.57 0.58
C ILE A 69 -4.18 -8.30 1.87
N THR A 70 -4.32 -9.62 1.77
CA THR A 70 -4.47 -10.45 2.97
C THR A 70 -3.16 -10.44 3.75
N TYR A 71 -3.24 -10.41 5.10
CA TYR A 71 -2.05 -10.50 5.98
C TYR A 71 -1.03 -11.53 5.45
N PRO A 72 0.18 -11.08 5.06
CA PRO A 72 1.08 -11.84 4.21
C PRO A 72 1.93 -12.80 5.04
N THR A 73 1.63 -14.08 4.93
CA THR A 73 2.47 -15.13 5.50
C THR A 73 3.07 -15.97 4.38
N ASP A 74 4.32 -16.39 4.54
CA ASP A 74 5.00 -17.29 3.61
C ASP A 74 4.16 -18.54 3.29
N ALA A 75 3.44 -19.05 4.29
CA ALA A 75 2.51 -20.17 4.11
C ALA A 75 1.36 -19.83 3.16
N LYS A 76 0.72 -18.67 3.32
CA LYS A 76 -0.36 -18.22 2.42
C LYS A 76 0.15 -17.98 1.01
N LEU A 77 1.35 -17.40 0.86
CA LEU A 77 1.99 -17.21 -0.44
C LEU A 77 2.24 -18.56 -1.12
N ALA A 78 2.86 -19.52 -0.44
CA ALA A 78 3.08 -20.87 -0.97
C ALA A 78 1.77 -21.57 -1.38
N ILE A 79 0.71 -21.46 -0.57
CA ILE A 79 -0.61 -22.01 -0.90
C ILE A 79 -1.19 -21.34 -2.15
N LYS A 80 -1.10 -20.00 -2.26
CA LYS A 80 -1.58 -19.27 -3.45
C LYS A 80 -0.81 -19.69 -4.71
N ILE A 81 0.51 -19.87 -4.61
CA ILE A 81 1.34 -20.39 -5.72
C ILE A 81 0.86 -21.78 -6.13
N ILE A 82 0.72 -22.72 -5.20
CA ILE A 82 0.23 -24.08 -5.51
C ILE A 82 -1.14 -24.04 -6.21
N ASN A 83 -2.05 -23.19 -5.73
CA ASN A 83 -3.37 -23.05 -6.35
C ASN A 83 -3.28 -22.47 -7.77
N ARG A 84 -2.40 -21.50 -8.04
CA ARG A 84 -2.16 -20.96 -9.39
C ARG A 84 -1.58 -22.04 -10.31
N LEU A 85 -0.61 -22.81 -9.84
CA LEU A 85 0.00 -23.92 -10.60
C LEU A 85 -1.02 -25.01 -10.95
N ASN A 86 -1.87 -25.42 -10.02
CA ASN A 86 -2.93 -26.40 -10.29
C ASN A 86 -3.97 -25.87 -11.29
N LYS A 87 -4.33 -24.58 -11.20
CA LYS A 87 -5.20 -23.94 -12.20
C LYS A 87 -4.55 -23.90 -13.59
N LEU A 88 -3.26 -23.59 -13.64
CA LEU A 88 -2.49 -23.59 -14.88
C LEU A 88 -2.45 -24.97 -15.52
N ALA A 89 -2.17 -26.01 -14.72
CA ALA A 89 -2.17 -27.40 -15.17
C ALA A 89 -3.52 -27.79 -15.80
N LYS A 90 -4.63 -27.44 -15.12
CA LYS A 90 -5.99 -27.70 -15.62
C LYS A 90 -6.27 -26.96 -16.93
N ARG A 91 -5.84 -25.70 -17.05
CA ARG A 91 -6.04 -24.89 -18.26
C ARG A 91 -5.35 -25.48 -19.50
N HIS A 92 -4.17 -26.07 -19.31
CA HIS A 92 -3.37 -26.70 -20.37
C HIS A 92 -3.63 -28.21 -20.51
N GLY A 93 -4.64 -28.76 -19.82
CA GLY A 93 -4.95 -30.20 -19.90
C GLY A 93 -3.85 -31.13 -19.37
N ILE A 94 -2.91 -30.61 -18.57
CA ILE A 94 -1.75 -31.38 -18.09
C ILE A 94 -2.19 -32.34 -16.99
N LYS A 95 -2.05 -33.65 -17.24
CA LYS A 95 -2.22 -34.68 -16.21
C LYS A 95 -1.08 -34.61 -15.18
N GLN A 96 -1.35 -34.04 -14.02
CA GLN A 96 -0.40 -33.95 -12.90
C GLN A 96 -0.30 -35.30 -12.18
N ARG A 97 0.91 -35.69 -11.74
CA ARG A 97 1.10 -36.91 -10.92
C ARG A 97 0.30 -36.85 -9.62
N ARG A 98 0.25 -35.67 -9.00
CA ARG A 98 -0.52 -35.40 -7.79
C ARG A 98 -0.80 -33.91 -7.66
N THR A 99 -2.04 -33.55 -7.34
CA THR A 99 -2.46 -32.14 -7.16
C THR A 99 -2.16 -31.59 -5.76
N TYR A 100 -1.89 -32.48 -4.79
CA TYR A 100 -1.62 -32.18 -3.37
C TYR A 100 -2.74 -31.43 -2.62
N VAL A 101 -3.94 -31.30 -3.18
CA VAL A 101 -5.04 -30.49 -2.60
C VAL A 101 -5.37 -30.85 -1.15
N LYS A 102 -5.56 -32.15 -0.85
CA LYS A 102 -5.84 -32.63 0.52
C LYS A 102 -4.68 -32.34 1.48
N GLU A 103 -3.46 -32.53 1.02
CA GLU A 103 -2.25 -32.33 1.82
C GLU A 103 -2.01 -30.85 2.15
N VAL A 104 -2.23 -29.97 1.17
CA VAL A 104 -2.18 -28.51 1.34
C VAL A 104 -3.22 -28.05 2.37
N LYS A 105 -4.43 -28.62 2.37
CA LYS A 105 -5.46 -28.35 3.39
C LYS A 105 -4.96 -28.72 4.80
N ASN A 106 -4.36 -29.90 4.96
CA ASN A 106 -3.82 -30.36 6.24
C ASN A 106 -2.63 -29.52 6.73
N CYS A 107 -1.73 -29.11 5.82
CA CYS A 107 -0.65 -28.18 6.13
C CYS A 107 -1.21 -26.82 6.59
N ARG A 108 -2.23 -26.29 5.90
CA ARG A 108 -2.89 -25.03 6.29
C ARG A 108 -3.46 -25.10 7.70
N LEU A 109 -4.14 -26.19 8.05
CA LEU A 109 -4.68 -26.40 9.40
C LEU A 109 -3.57 -26.47 10.46
N SER A 110 -2.47 -27.16 10.16
CA SER A 110 -1.31 -27.28 11.06
C SER A 110 -0.62 -25.94 11.35
N ILE A 111 -0.73 -24.96 10.44
CA ILE A 111 -0.08 -23.65 10.56
C ILE A 111 -0.91 -22.65 11.38
N ARG A 112 -2.21 -22.88 11.60
CA ARG A 112 -3.13 -21.92 12.26
C ARG A 112 -2.59 -21.36 13.58
N HIS A 113 -1.94 -22.20 14.39
CA HIS A 113 -1.42 -21.83 15.71
C HIS A 113 0.11 -21.66 15.72
N PHE A 114 0.70 -21.11 14.65
CA PHE A 114 2.14 -20.95 14.53
C PHE A 114 2.79 -20.09 15.63
N ARG A 115 2.03 -19.22 16.28
CA ARG A 115 2.49 -18.39 17.41
C ARG A 115 2.62 -19.19 18.72
N HIS A 116 1.93 -20.33 18.85
CA HIS A 116 1.96 -21.13 20.07
C HIS A 116 3.27 -21.93 20.16
N VAL A 117 3.99 -21.80 21.28
CA VAL A 117 5.33 -22.36 21.49
C VAL A 117 5.41 -23.85 21.13
N LYS A 118 4.52 -24.68 21.70
CA LYS A 118 4.48 -26.13 21.43
C LYS A 118 4.11 -26.51 19.99
N LYS A 119 3.39 -25.65 19.26
CA LYS A 119 2.91 -25.93 17.89
C LYS A 119 3.81 -25.33 16.81
N ARG A 120 4.78 -24.48 17.20
CA ARG A 120 5.69 -23.77 16.30
C ARG A 120 6.54 -24.72 15.44
N ALA A 121 7.05 -25.81 16.02
CA ALA A 121 7.83 -26.80 15.29
C ALA A 121 7.00 -27.50 14.19
N LYS A 122 5.76 -27.90 14.51
CA LYS A 122 4.82 -28.49 13.55
C LYS A 122 4.47 -27.51 12.43
N ALA A 123 4.23 -26.24 12.75
CA ALA A 123 3.97 -25.19 11.76
C ALA A 123 5.18 -24.96 10.83
N LYS A 124 6.40 -24.95 11.35
CA LYS A 124 7.63 -24.86 10.54
C LYS A 124 7.75 -26.04 9.57
N LYS A 125 7.56 -27.28 10.03
CA LYS A 125 7.57 -28.48 9.17
C LYS A 125 6.50 -28.40 8.08
N ALA A 126 5.30 -27.96 8.41
CA ALA A 126 4.22 -27.77 7.44
C ALA A 126 4.56 -26.71 6.38
N LEU A 127 5.19 -25.60 6.77
CA LEU A 127 5.67 -24.58 5.82
C LEU A 127 6.75 -25.13 4.88
N THR A 128 7.75 -25.84 5.41
CA THR A 128 8.77 -26.50 4.59
C THR A 128 8.12 -27.46 3.59
N ARG A 129 7.14 -28.23 4.04
CA ARG A 129 6.41 -29.15 3.15
C ARG A 129 5.64 -28.43 2.05
N LEU A 130 4.97 -27.31 2.35
CA LEU A 130 4.32 -26.47 1.33
C LEU A 130 5.32 -25.97 0.28
N ARG A 131 6.51 -25.51 0.70
CA ARG A 131 7.58 -25.09 -0.21
C ARG A 131 8.05 -26.24 -1.10
N THR A 132 8.20 -27.44 -0.53
CA THR A 132 8.56 -28.65 -1.30
C THR A 132 7.48 -28.99 -2.34
N ILE A 133 6.20 -28.98 -1.97
CA ILE A 133 5.09 -29.26 -2.89
C ILE A 133 5.07 -28.24 -4.03
N ALA A 134 5.19 -26.94 -3.72
CA ALA A 134 5.21 -25.88 -4.72
C ALA A 134 6.36 -26.08 -5.72
N ASN A 135 7.58 -26.32 -5.23
CA ASN A 135 8.74 -26.57 -6.10
C ASN A 135 8.60 -27.84 -6.95
N LYS A 136 7.99 -28.91 -6.43
CA LYS A 136 7.67 -30.12 -7.22
C LYS A 136 6.71 -29.81 -8.37
N LEU A 137 5.65 -29.06 -8.08
CA LEU A 137 4.68 -28.66 -9.10
C LEU A 137 5.28 -27.73 -10.16
N ILE A 138 6.15 -26.80 -9.76
CA ILE A 138 6.90 -25.94 -10.70
C ILE A 138 7.72 -26.81 -11.65
N ARG A 139 8.54 -27.73 -11.14
CA ARG A 139 9.38 -28.62 -11.96
C ARG A 139 8.58 -29.58 -12.84
N GLU A 140 7.42 -30.03 -12.38
CA GLU A 140 6.53 -30.87 -13.19
C GLU A 140 5.94 -30.08 -14.36
N LEU A 141 5.44 -28.87 -14.10
CA LEU A 141 4.87 -28.02 -15.15
C LEU A 141 5.93 -27.52 -16.12
N GLN A 142 7.12 -27.15 -15.65
CA GLN A 142 8.22 -26.76 -16.53
C GLN A 142 8.64 -27.86 -17.50
N ARG A 143 8.45 -29.14 -17.15
CA ARG A 143 8.76 -30.28 -18.03
C ARG A 143 7.62 -30.67 -18.97
N LYS A 144 6.37 -30.36 -18.62
CA LYS A 144 5.17 -30.79 -19.36
C LYS A 144 4.53 -29.69 -20.20
N LEU A 145 4.81 -28.42 -19.91
CA LEU A 145 4.30 -27.31 -20.71
C LEU A 145 5.02 -27.25 -22.07
N PRO A 146 4.31 -26.86 -23.15
CA PRO A 146 4.94 -26.55 -24.42
C PRO A 146 6.01 -25.47 -24.25
N THR A 147 7.15 -25.64 -24.92
CA THR A 147 8.31 -24.72 -24.84
C THR A 147 7.90 -23.28 -25.13
N HIS A 148 7.12 -23.04 -26.18
CA HIS A 148 6.63 -21.71 -26.53
C HIS A 148 5.85 -21.05 -25.38
N SER A 149 4.84 -21.73 -24.81
CA SER A 149 4.05 -21.18 -23.70
C SER A 149 4.91 -20.96 -22.43
N LEU A 150 5.88 -21.84 -22.20
CA LEU A 150 6.77 -21.73 -21.05
C LEU A 150 7.64 -20.47 -21.14
N PHE A 151 8.30 -20.24 -22.28
CA PHE A 151 9.23 -19.11 -22.45
C PHE A 151 8.49 -17.78 -22.65
N GLU A 152 7.49 -17.73 -23.52
CA GLU A 152 6.82 -16.47 -23.87
C GLU A 152 5.84 -15.99 -22.80
N THR A 153 5.12 -16.92 -22.14
CA THR A 153 4.00 -16.54 -21.27
C THR A 153 4.32 -16.68 -19.78
N TYR A 154 4.91 -17.81 -19.37
CA TYR A 154 4.96 -18.17 -17.95
C TYR A 154 6.34 -18.08 -17.30
N GLN A 155 7.40 -17.80 -18.06
CA GLN A 155 8.77 -17.76 -17.53
C GLN A 155 8.89 -16.77 -16.37
N LYS A 156 8.37 -15.55 -16.54
CA LYS A 156 8.35 -14.50 -15.51
C LYS A 156 7.62 -14.95 -14.25
N ASP A 157 6.47 -15.60 -14.42
CA ASP A 157 5.67 -16.13 -13.31
C ASP A 157 6.43 -17.23 -12.54
N PHE A 158 7.07 -18.17 -13.23
CA PHE A 158 7.83 -19.23 -12.58
C PHE A 158 9.03 -18.69 -11.81
N LEU A 159 9.80 -17.76 -12.39
CA LEU A 159 10.91 -17.09 -11.72
C LEU A 159 10.42 -16.34 -10.48
N PHE A 160 9.31 -15.60 -10.61
CA PHE A 160 8.68 -14.90 -9.50
C PHE A 160 8.24 -15.86 -8.38
N TYR A 161 7.62 -16.99 -8.71
CA TYR A 161 7.22 -17.99 -7.72
C TYR A 161 8.44 -18.62 -7.02
N GLN A 162 9.51 -18.92 -7.76
CA GLN A 162 10.75 -19.44 -7.19
C GLN A 162 11.39 -18.44 -6.22
N GLN A 163 11.45 -17.16 -6.61
CA GLN A 163 11.91 -16.08 -5.75
C GLN A 163 11.11 -16.01 -4.45
N VAL A 164 9.77 -16.02 -4.54
CA VAL A 164 8.88 -15.98 -3.36
C VAL A 164 9.10 -17.19 -2.43
N LEU A 165 9.30 -18.38 -2.99
CA LEU A 165 9.49 -19.62 -2.22
C LEU A 165 10.87 -19.70 -1.55
N ALA A 166 11.88 -19.04 -2.12
CA ALA A 166 13.25 -19.00 -1.61
C ALA A 166 13.44 -18.06 -0.41
N GLN A 167 12.52 -17.09 -0.21
CA GLN A 167 12.65 -16.06 0.81
C GLN A 167 12.84 -16.62 2.24
N GLN A 168 13.73 -16.00 2.97
CA GLN A 168 14.03 -16.24 4.38
C GLN A 168 13.49 -15.10 5.27
N PRO A 169 13.44 -15.30 6.61
CA PRO A 169 12.92 -14.28 7.52
C PRO A 169 13.70 -12.96 7.53
N LYS A 170 15.02 -12.99 7.29
CA LYS A 170 15.92 -11.83 7.39
C LYS A 170 16.21 -11.16 6.04
N ASP A 171 15.60 -11.63 4.96
CA ASP A 171 15.83 -11.08 3.63
C ASP A 171 15.29 -9.66 3.53
N LYS A 172 15.99 -8.83 2.74
CA LYS A 172 15.52 -7.49 2.38
C LYS A 172 14.60 -7.58 1.16
N ASN A 173 13.72 -6.60 0.98
CA ASN A 173 12.81 -6.49 -0.18
C ASN A 173 11.94 -7.73 -0.40
N LYS A 174 11.37 -8.27 0.68
CA LYS A 174 10.48 -9.43 0.60
C LYS A 174 9.19 -9.08 -0.13
N ILE A 175 8.74 -10.03 -0.93
CA ILE A 175 7.44 -10.04 -1.59
C ILE A 175 6.40 -10.48 -0.58
N TYR A 176 5.48 -9.57 -0.26
CA TYR A 176 4.36 -9.81 0.65
C TYR A 176 3.08 -10.24 -0.09
N SER A 177 2.98 -9.98 -1.39
CA SER A 177 1.79 -10.29 -2.19
C SER A 177 2.13 -10.73 -3.61
N LEU A 178 1.46 -11.77 -4.11
CA LEU A 178 1.64 -12.27 -5.49
C LEU A 178 0.92 -11.44 -6.57
N HIS A 179 0.13 -10.44 -6.19
CA HIS A 179 -0.62 -9.58 -7.12
C HIS A 179 -0.26 -8.09 -6.95
N GLU A 180 0.48 -7.77 -5.91
CA GLU A 180 0.96 -6.41 -5.58
C GLU A 180 2.41 -6.58 -5.07
N PRO A 181 3.37 -6.91 -5.95
CA PRO A 181 4.74 -7.25 -5.55
C PRO A 181 5.51 -6.06 -4.95
N ASP A 182 5.12 -4.84 -5.30
CA ASP A 182 5.79 -3.60 -4.87
C ASP A 182 5.42 -3.19 -3.44
N VAL A 183 4.44 -3.85 -2.82
CA VAL A 183 4.07 -3.59 -1.43
C VAL A 183 5.22 -3.95 -0.51
N TYR A 184 5.59 -2.99 0.33
CA TYR A 184 6.53 -3.21 1.42
C TYR A 184 5.86 -3.14 2.79
N VAL A 185 6.60 -3.55 3.82
CA VAL A 185 6.16 -3.50 5.20
C VAL A 185 6.74 -2.27 5.91
N ILE A 186 5.91 -1.63 6.72
CA ILE A 186 6.33 -0.60 7.67
C ILE A 186 6.02 -1.09 9.07
N ALA A 187 7.04 -1.16 9.91
CA ALA A 187 6.87 -1.42 11.34
C ALA A 187 6.34 -0.17 12.03
N LYS A 188 5.23 -0.29 12.75
CA LYS A 188 4.68 0.78 13.58
C LYS A 188 5.00 0.46 15.04
N GLY A 189 5.38 1.48 15.81
CA GLY A 189 5.60 1.37 17.26
C GLY A 189 4.30 1.34 18.08
N LYS A 190 3.19 0.83 17.52
CA LYS A 190 1.88 0.78 18.18
C LYS A 190 1.60 -0.65 18.68
N ASP A 191 1.09 -0.77 19.90
CA ASP A 191 0.88 -2.08 20.56
C ASP A 191 -0.11 -3.00 19.81
N HIS A 192 -1.18 -2.45 19.25
CA HIS A 192 -2.25 -3.24 18.63
C HIS A 192 -1.98 -3.61 17.16
N LYS A 193 -1.12 -2.86 16.45
CA LYS A 193 -0.80 -3.08 15.02
C LYS A 193 0.68 -2.82 14.77
N GLN A 194 1.46 -3.90 14.80
CA GLN A 194 2.92 -3.85 14.65
C GLN A 194 3.38 -3.56 13.22
N TYR A 195 2.60 -3.94 12.20
CA TYR A 195 2.98 -3.84 10.80
C TYR A 195 1.81 -3.35 9.94
N GLU A 196 2.12 -2.43 9.03
CA GLU A 196 1.23 -1.99 7.95
C GLU A 196 1.87 -2.42 6.62
N TYR A 197 1.04 -2.84 5.66
CA TYR A 197 1.49 -3.34 4.36
C TYR A 197 0.92 -2.47 3.25
N GLY A 198 1.79 -1.70 2.63
CA GLY A 198 1.39 -0.79 1.57
C GLY A 198 2.53 0.12 1.17
N ASN A 199 2.16 1.18 0.46
CA ASN A 199 3.12 2.18 0.04
C ASN A 199 3.07 3.33 1.06
N LYS A 200 4.23 3.86 1.42
CA LYS A 200 4.33 5.11 2.14
C LYS A 200 3.80 6.23 1.25
N VAL A 201 2.97 7.08 1.83
CA VAL A 201 2.40 8.24 1.19
C VAL A 201 2.65 9.44 2.08
N SER A 202 3.21 10.50 1.49
CA SER A 202 3.30 11.81 2.13
C SER A 202 2.06 12.61 1.78
N ILE A 203 1.42 13.17 2.80
CA ILE A 203 0.22 14.00 2.65
C ILE A 203 0.56 15.40 3.14
N VAL A 204 0.19 16.39 2.34
CA VAL A 204 0.37 17.81 2.63
C VAL A 204 -1.01 18.44 2.73
N SER A 205 -1.34 18.98 3.91
CA SER A 205 -2.57 19.72 4.12
C SER A 205 -2.30 21.17 4.52
N THR A 206 -3.27 22.05 4.26
CA THR A 206 -3.22 23.43 4.76
C THR A 206 -3.37 23.46 6.28
N LYS A 207 -2.79 24.47 6.93
CA LYS A 207 -2.65 24.53 8.38
C LYS A 207 -3.97 24.89 9.07
N ASP A 208 -4.72 25.85 8.54
CA ASP A 208 -5.97 26.32 9.13
C ASP A 208 -7.18 25.58 8.54
N THR A 209 -7.21 25.35 7.24
CA THR A 209 -8.39 24.78 6.56
C THR A 209 -8.35 23.27 6.32
N ASN A 210 -7.23 22.60 6.62
CA ASN A 210 -7.08 21.14 6.49
C ASN A 210 -7.33 20.57 5.07
N ILE A 211 -7.22 21.41 4.05
CA ILE A 211 -7.38 21.00 2.64
C ILE A 211 -6.12 20.26 2.21
N ILE A 212 -6.27 19.09 1.61
CA ILE A 212 -5.15 18.33 1.05
C ILE A 212 -4.71 19.02 -0.25
N VAL A 213 -3.48 19.51 -0.28
CA VAL A 213 -2.91 20.24 -1.42
C VAL A 213 -1.79 19.47 -2.13
N GLY A 214 -1.32 18.39 -1.52
CA GLY A 214 -0.31 17.52 -2.13
C GLY A 214 -0.36 16.11 -1.57
N VAL A 215 -0.15 15.13 -2.45
CA VAL A 215 -0.06 13.71 -2.12
C VAL A 215 1.09 13.13 -2.93
N ALA A 216 2.03 12.45 -2.28
CA ALA A 216 3.15 11.81 -2.96
C ALA A 216 3.29 10.37 -2.46
N SER A 217 3.20 9.40 -3.39
CA SER A 217 3.49 7.99 -3.08
C SER A 217 4.98 7.70 -3.26
N HIS A 218 5.53 6.82 -2.43
CA HIS A 218 6.92 6.40 -2.48
C HIS A 218 7.00 4.90 -2.76
N ASP A 219 7.59 4.53 -3.90
CA ASP A 219 7.70 3.14 -4.34
C ASP A 219 8.62 2.29 -3.45
N LYS A 220 9.54 2.94 -2.75
CA LYS A 220 10.47 2.30 -1.81
C LYS A 220 10.22 2.81 -0.40
N ASN A 221 10.50 1.96 0.58
CA ASN A 221 10.49 2.35 1.98
C ASN A 221 11.67 3.29 2.29
N ILE A 222 11.52 4.57 1.96
CA ILE A 222 12.49 5.62 2.28
C ILE A 222 12.22 6.21 3.66
N HIS A 223 13.27 6.65 4.33
CA HIS A 223 13.15 7.36 5.61
C HIS A 223 12.45 8.72 5.43
N ASP A 224 11.65 9.13 6.40
CA ASP A 224 10.78 10.32 6.30
C ASP A 224 11.56 11.61 6.01
N SER A 225 12.79 11.71 6.52
CA SER A 225 13.73 12.80 6.21
C SER A 225 13.99 13.03 4.72
N LYS A 226 13.75 12.03 3.86
CA LYS A 226 13.94 12.11 2.41
C LYS A 226 12.63 12.35 1.64
N THR A 227 11.49 12.34 2.32
CA THR A 227 10.15 12.45 1.68
C THR A 227 9.71 13.89 1.47
N LEU A 228 10.25 14.83 2.25
CA LEU A 228 9.78 16.21 2.33
C LEU A 228 9.83 16.94 0.98
N THR A 229 10.94 16.83 0.26
CA THR A 229 11.16 17.52 -1.02
C THR A 229 10.13 17.11 -2.06
N VAL A 230 9.85 15.80 -2.15
CA VAL A 230 8.86 15.26 -3.09
C VAL A 230 7.45 15.75 -2.73
N ALA A 231 7.10 15.72 -1.44
CA ALA A 231 5.80 16.17 -0.95
C ALA A 231 5.56 17.67 -1.22
N ILE A 232 6.56 18.53 -0.92
CA ILE A 232 6.47 19.98 -1.14
C ILE A 232 6.45 20.30 -2.64
N SER A 233 7.27 19.64 -3.45
CA SER A 233 7.29 19.82 -4.90
C SER A 233 5.92 19.54 -5.51
N HIS A 234 5.32 18.41 -5.15
CA HIS A 234 3.96 18.06 -5.59
C HIS A 234 2.91 19.03 -5.05
N ALA A 235 3.02 19.51 -3.81
CA ALA A 235 2.06 20.48 -3.29
C ALA A 235 2.15 21.84 -4.00
N ASN A 236 3.37 22.29 -4.34
CA ASN A 236 3.59 23.54 -5.07
C ASN A 236 3.11 23.46 -6.52
N SER A 237 3.21 22.31 -7.20
CA SER A 237 2.71 22.17 -8.58
C SER A 237 1.18 22.31 -8.70
N ASN A 238 0.47 22.06 -7.61
CA ASN A 238 -1.00 22.21 -7.51
C ASN A 238 -1.44 23.60 -7.06
N ARG A 239 -0.51 24.53 -6.84
CA ARG A 239 -0.76 25.82 -6.21
C ARG A 239 -0.07 26.95 -6.95
N ASN A 240 -0.53 28.18 -6.68
CA ASN A 240 0.07 29.39 -7.28
C ASN A 240 1.02 30.08 -6.29
N LYS A 241 0.75 29.99 -4.97
CA LYS A 241 1.60 30.56 -3.93
C LYS A 241 2.50 29.49 -3.33
N PRO A 242 3.84 29.72 -3.30
CA PRO A 242 4.77 28.75 -2.75
C PRO A 242 4.60 28.58 -1.25
N ILE A 243 4.80 27.35 -0.78
CA ILE A 243 4.85 27.01 0.64
C ILE A 243 6.09 27.63 1.27
N LYS A 244 5.91 28.42 2.33
CA LYS A 244 7.00 29.08 3.08
C LYS A 244 7.44 28.27 4.30
N GLN A 245 6.52 27.52 4.90
CA GLN A 245 6.77 26.80 6.15
C GLN A 245 6.00 25.49 6.20
N ALA A 246 6.66 24.43 6.63
CA ALA A 246 6.01 23.13 6.87
C ALA A 246 6.10 22.74 8.34
N VAL A 247 5.01 22.27 8.92
CA VAL A 247 4.98 21.70 10.28
C VAL A 247 4.95 20.18 10.15
N CYS A 248 5.99 19.52 10.66
CA CYS A 248 6.19 18.09 10.47
C CYS A 248 6.55 17.40 11.78
N ASP A 249 6.51 16.08 11.78
CA ASP A 249 7.00 15.26 12.89
C ASP A 249 8.54 15.18 12.94
N ARG A 250 9.06 14.71 14.09
CA ARG A 250 10.50 14.71 14.39
C ARG A 250 11.38 14.00 13.37
N GLY A 251 10.83 13.04 12.62
CA GLY A 251 11.55 12.25 11.61
C GLY A 251 11.93 13.04 10.34
N TYR A 252 11.34 14.23 10.15
CA TYR A 252 11.60 15.07 8.98
C TYR A 252 12.85 15.94 9.16
N VAL A 253 13.51 16.22 8.02
CA VAL A 253 14.70 17.08 7.93
C VAL A 253 14.53 17.98 6.71
N GLY A 254 14.90 19.25 6.83
CA GLY A 254 14.79 20.23 5.76
C GLY A 254 14.88 21.67 6.25
N ALA A 255 15.04 22.61 5.32
CA ALA A 255 14.95 24.04 5.61
C ALA A 255 13.49 24.46 5.85
N ASN A 256 13.27 25.46 6.72
CA ASN A 256 11.96 26.06 7.00
C ASN A 256 10.87 25.11 7.56
N ILE A 257 11.29 24.07 8.28
CA ILE A 257 10.38 23.17 8.99
C ILE A 257 10.22 23.55 10.48
N ILE A 258 9.02 23.34 11.01
CA ILE A 258 8.75 23.35 12.44
C ILE A 258 8.57 21.92 12.90
N LEU A 259 9.37 21.54 13.90
CA LEU A 259 9.37 20.22 14.50
C LEU A 259 8.98 20.29 15.98
N PRO A 260 8.35 19.25 16.55
CA PRO A 260 8.08 19.16 17.98
C PRO A 260 9.37 18.83 18.76
N LYS A 261 10.34 19.75 18.75
CA LYS A 261 11.60 19.67 19.51
C LYS A 261 11.54 20.55 20.77
N LYS A 262 12.47 20.32 21.71
CA LYS A 262 12.67 21.23 22.85
C LYS A 262 12.94 22.63 22.30
N ALA A 263 12.34 23.65 22.92
CA ALA A 263 12.59 25.04 22.58
C ALA A 263 14.10 25.34 22.70
N LEU A 264 14.62 26.17 21.80
CA LEU A 264 16.01 26.60 21.88
C LEU A 264 16.15 27.62 23.00
N LYS A 265 17.33 27.68 23.66
CA LYS A 265 17.58 28.67 24.73
C LYS A 265 17.35 30.12 24.27
N ARG A 266 17.64 30.40 23.00
CA ARG A 266 17.42 31.69 22.33
C ARG A 266 15.96 32.04 22.02
N ASP A 267 15.03 31.08 22.07
CA ASP A 267 13.63 31.35 21.74
C ASP A 267 12.98 32.19 22.85
N ASN A 268 12.32 33.29 22.49
CA ASN A 268 11.52 34.07 23.44
C ASN A 268 10.18 33.38 23.77
N ARG A 269 9.47 33.83 24.82
CA ARG A 269 8.20 33.22 25.26
C ARG A 269 7.17 33.11 24.12
N TYR A 270 7.03 34.17 23.33
CA TYR A 270 6.11 34.23 22.20
C TYR A 270 6.44 33.19 21.10
N GLN A 271 7.71 33.09 20.72
CA GLN A 271 8.21 32.11 19.73
C GLN A 271 8.00 30.67 20.21
N ARG A 272 8.19 30.41 21.51
CA ARG A 272 7.92 29.10 22.10
C ARG A 272 6.43 28.73 22.02
N ASP A 273 5.54 29.67 22.37
CA ASP A 273 4.10 29.41 22.32
C ASP A 273 3.59 29.25 20.87
N LYS A 274 4.09 30.07 19.92
CA LYS A 274 3.83 29.90 18.48
C LYS A 274 4.31 28.52 17.98
N LYS A 275 5.55 28.16 18.34
CA LYS A 275 6.17 26.82 18.32
C LYS A 275 5.14 25.72 18.64
N ARG A 276 4.69 25.77 19.88
CA ARG A 276 3.81 24.80 20.51
C ARG A 276 2.45 24.73 19.85
N LYS A 277 1.81 25.86 19.56
CA LYS A 277 0.48 25.93 18.92
C LYS A 277 0.51 25.29 17.52
N LEU A 278 1.55 25.55 16.74
CA LEU A 278 1.73 24.94 15.41
C LEU A 278 1.89 23.43 15.49
N CYS A 279 2.75 22.93 16.39
CA CYS A 279 2.91 21.49 16.61
C CYS A 279 1.62 20.82 17.10
N LYS A 280 0.82 21.49 17.94
CA LYS A 280 -0.51 21.00 18.34
C LYS A 280 -1.47 20.96 17.15
N ARG A 281 -1.45 21.99 16.29
CA ARG A 281 -2.30 22.06 15.10
C ARG A 281 -1.98 20.94 14.10
N ARG A 282 -0.72 20.52 13.99
CA ARG A 282 -0.30 19.37 13.16
C ARG A 282 -1.15 18.12 13.41
N ALA A 283 -1.50 17.83 14.67
CA ALA A 283 -2.31 16.66 15.01
C ALA A 283 -3.68 16.62 14.31
N ALA A 284 -4.17 17.75 13.80
CA ALA A 284 -5.40 17.81 13.01
C ALA A 284 -5.31 17.09 11.66
N ILE A 285 -4.10 16.75 11.17
CA ILE A 285 -3.92 15.95 9.96
C ILE A 285 -4.27 14.47 10.18
N GLU A 286 -4.16 13.96 11.41
CA GLU A 286 -4.30 12.53 11.71
C GLU A 286 -5.73 12.00 11.45
N PRO A 287 -6.82 12.69 11.87
CA PRO A 287 -8.18 12.27 11.54
C PRO A 287 -8.43 12.24 10.03
N ILE A 288 -7.89 13.20 9.28
CA ILE A 288 -8.03 13.28 7.82
C ILE A 288 -7.38 12.06 7.17
N ILE A 289 -6.16 11.74 7.60
CA ILE A 289 -5.43 10.55 7.15
C ILE A 289 -6.21 9.28 7.47
N GLY A 290 -6.90 9.22 8.60
CA GLY A 290 -7.73 8.08 8.97
C GLY A 290 -8.95 7.86 8.06
N HIS A 291 -9.38 8.87 7.32
CA HIS A 291 -10.50 8.80 6.37
C HIS A 291 -10.10 8.48 4.92
N LEU A 292 -8.80 8.51 4.60
CA LEU A 292 -8.26 8.21 3.26
C LEU A 292 -7.98 6.72 3.06
#